data_AF-A0A016VT61-F1
#
_entry.id   AF-A0A016VT61-F1
#
_cell.length_a   1.000
_cell.length_b   1.000
_cell.length_c   1.000
_cell.angle_alpha   90.00
_cell.angle_beta   90.00
_cell.angle_gamma   90.00
#
_symmetry.space_group_name_H-M   'P 1'
#
loop_
_entity.id
_entity.type
_entity.pdbx_description
1 polymer ?
#
loop_
_entity_poly.entity_id
_entity_poly.type
_entity_poly.pdbx_seq_one_letter_code
_entity_poly.pdbx_strand_id
1 'polypeptide(L)'
;MNEKPYGYIPLLLISVSYFTSLLLVTNGFIYRYLQVCKTHLFNIYSTLKNKAIGVVINLVLVASHVFVVYVCFWPNEQFAHLVHQDNVTNFDVLGSTFLGFSTKYRSNWTNETLVLSNLMILLLMEYIHFFCARKIAICIRKSALSNRSQTLQRQMFILLLVQAVCPVIFLHIPTAASLLCLFAGFSTTSTAIYAIGVLMALYPFFNPLIVVIFVRDYRNFVLINLRLRADPQQTNTSITPHKRLFFSTRE
;
A
#
# COMPACT_ATOMS: atom_id res chain seq x y z
N MET A 1 8.34 6.69 37.88
CA MET A 1 9.33 6.99 36.84
C MET A 1 8.56 7.22 35.55
N ASN A 2 8.68 8.39 34.94
CA ASN A 2 8.02 8.73 33.67
C ASN A 2 8.70 7.97 32.52
N GLU A 3 8.30 6.73 32.27
CA GLU A 3 8.63 6.04 31.03
C GLU A 3 7.83 6.71 29.91
N LYS A 4 8.52 7.54 29.12
CA LYS A 4 7.94 8.10 27.91
C LYS A 4 7.61 6.93 26.97
N PRO A 5 6.39 6.82 26.46
CA PRO A 5 6.00 5.68 25.63
C PRO A 5 6.56 5.84 24.22
N TYR A 6 7.83 5.44 24.04
CA TYR A 6 8.53 5.52 22.75
C TYR A 6 7.92 4.59 21.68
N GLY A 7 7.12 3.59 22.07
CA GLY A 7 6.43 2.68 21.15
C GLY A 7 5.32 3.31 20.30
N TYR A 8 4.86 4.52 20.66
CA TYR A 8 3.73 5.18 19.99
C TYR A 8 4.08 5.79 18.64
N ILE A 9 5.30 6.34 18.52
CA ILE A 9 5.81 6.92 17.27
C ILE A 9 5.93 5.85 16.17
N PRO A 10 6.63 4.70 16.39
CA PRO A 10 6.71 3.65 15.38
C PRO A 10 5.34 3.03 15.08
N LEU A 11 4.43 2.96 16.07
CA LEU A 11 3.06 2.49 15.84
C LEU A 11 2.30 3.39 14.84
N LEU A 12 2.34 4.70 15.04
CA LEU A 12 1.71 5.66 14.15
C LEU A 12 2.33 5.61 12.74
N LEU A 13 3.67 5.54 12.67
CA LEU A 13 4.39 5.43 11.39
C LEU A 13 3.98 4.16 10.63
N ILE A 14 3.92 3.01 11.31
CA ILE A 14 3.49 1.74 10.71
C ILE A 14 2.05 1.84 10.24
N SER A 15 1.13 2.36 11.06
CA SER A 15 -0.29 2.51 10.70
C SER A 15 -0.50 3.42 9.48
N VAL A 16 0.15 4.59 9.45
CA VAL A 16 0.06 5.51 8.31
C VAL A 16 0.69 4.90 7.06
N SER A 17 1.87 4.29 7.18
CA SER A 17 2.56 3.68 6.05
C SER A 17 1.78 2.51 5.47
N TYR A 18 1.16 1.71 6.33
CA TYR A 18 0.25 0.63 5.96
C TYR A 18 -0.93 1.15 5.15
N PHE A 19 -1.72 2.06 5.71
CA PHE A 19 -2.96 2.50 5.08
C PHE A 19 -2.70 3.28 3.79
N THR A 20 -1.63 4.08 3.76
CA THR A 20 -1.18 4.79 2.56
C THR A 20 -0.75 3.83 1.46
N SER A 21 -0.09 2.72 1.81
CA SER A 21 0.30 1.68 0.84
C SER A 21 -0.91 1.01 0.19
N LEU A 22 -1.96 0.73 0.97
CA LEU A 22 -3.23 0.22 0.42
C LEU A 22 -3.86 1.22 -0.55
N LEU A 23 -3.98 2.48 -0.13
CA LEU A 23 -4.54 3.54 -0.97
C LEU A 23 -3.76 3.72 -2.27
N LEU A 24 -2.43 3.63 -2.23
CA LEU A 24 -1.60 3.73 -3.43
C LEU A 24 -1.93 2.61 -4.44
N VAL A 25 -2.12 1.38 -3.96
CA VAL A 25 -2.52 0.25 -4.79
C VAL A 25 -3.92 0.49 -5.37
N THR A 26 -4.89 0.91 -4.55
CA THR A 26 -6.26 1.19 -5.01
C THR A 26 -6.29 2.28 -6.08
N ASN A 27 -5.63 3.41 -5.82
CA ASN A 27 -5.52 4.50 -6.79
C ASN A 27 -4.85 4.02 -8.09
N GLY A 28 -3.86 3.12 -8.00
CA GLY A 28 -3.24 2.47 -9.14
C GLY A 28 -4.24 1.70 -10.01
N PHE A 29 -5.12 0.90 -9.40
CA PHE A 29 -6.19 0.19 -10.12
C PHE A 29 -7.20 1.15 -10.75
N ILE A 30 -7.67 2.16 -10.01
CA ILE A 30 -8.62 3.16 -10.53
C ILE A 30 -8.01 3.91 -11.71
N TYR A 31 -6.79 4.41 -11.55
CA TYR A 31 -6.07 5.15 -12.58
C TYR A 31 -5.92 4.32 -13.86
N ARG A 32 -5.47 3.06 -13.75
CA ARG A 32 -5.34 2.18 -14.91
C ARG A 32 -6.67 1.84 -15.56
N TYR A 33 -7.69 1.58 -14.76
CA TYR A 33 -9.04 1.33 -15.27
C TYR A 33 -9.51 2.51 -16.12
N LEU A 34 -9.38 3.74 -15.60
CA LEU A 34 -9.73 4.95 -16.34
C LEU A 34 -8.89 5.08 -17.62
N GLN A 35 -7.57 4.92 -17.52
CA GLN A 35 -6.66 5.05 -18.64
C GLN A 35 -6.96 4.09 -19.79
N VAL A 36 -7.23 2.82 -19.48
CA VAL A 36 -7.37 1.75 -20.50
C VAL A 36 -8.82 1.59 -20.97
N CYS A 37 -9.79 1.65 -20.06
CA CYS A 37 -11.19 1.37 -20.37
C CYS A 37 -12.02 2.63 -20.64
N LYS A 38 -11.62 3.80 -20.12
CA LYS A 38 -12.45 5.02 -20.08
C LYS A 38 -11.63 6.29 -20.31
N THR A 39 -10.96 6.38 -21.46
CA THR A 39 -10.08 7.50 -21.84
C THR A 39 -10.72 8.88 -21.69
N HIS A 40 -12.02 9.03 -21.98
CA HIS A 40 -12.76 10.28 -21.75
C HIS A 40 -12.77 10.69 -20.27
N LEU A 41 -13.09 9.76 -19.36
CA LEU A 41 -13.08 10.02 -17.91
C LEU A 41 -11.65 10.20 -17.38
N PHE A 42 -10.68 9.53 -17.98
CA PHE A 42 -9.27 9.70 -17.65
C PHE A 42 -8.79 11.14 -17.89
N ASN A 43 -9.19 11.77 -19.00
CA ASN A 43 -8.83 13.16 -19.27
C ASN A 43 -9.39 14.12 -18.20
N ILE A 44 -10.65 13.90 -17.80
CA ILE A 44 -11.28 14.65 -16.70
C ILE A 44 -10.53 14.39 -15.39
N TYR A 45 -10.28 13.13 -15.05
CA TYR A 45 -9.57 12.73 -13.83
C TYR A 45 -8.15 13.30 -13.75
N SER A 46 -7.47 13.44 -14.89
CA SER A 46 -6.10 13.94 -14.96
C SER A 46 -5.97 15.46 -14.79
N THR A 47 -7.08 16.20 -14.79
CA THR A 47 -7.07 17.65 -14.51
C THR A 47 -6.54 17.93 -13.10
N LEU A 48 -5.85 19.08 -12.93
CA LEU A 48 -5.26 19.45 -11.64
C LEU A 48 -6.29 19.50 -10.51
N LYS A 49 -7.49 20.04 -10.79
CA LYS A 49 -8.60 20.09 -9.84
C LYS A 49 -9.01 18.70 -9.35
N ASN A 50 -9.18 17.74 -10.25
CA ASN A 50 -9.63 16.40 -9.87
C ASN A 50 -8.52 15.58 -9.21
N LYS A 51 -7.26 15.81 -9.60
CA LYS A 51 -6.09 15.29 -8.85
C LYS A 51 -6.06 15.82 -7.41
N ALA A 52 -6.27 17.12 -7.22
CA ALA A 52 -6.31 17.72 -5.89
C ALA A 52 -7.47 17.14 -5.05
N ILE A 53 -8.65 16.97 -5.63
CA ILE A 53 -9.78 16.30 -4.97
C ILE A 53 -9.41 14.87 -4.56
N GLY A 54 -8.77 14.10 -5.46
CA GLY A 54 -8.30 12.76 -5.15
C GLY A 54 -7.31 12.74 -3.98
N VAL A 55 -6.35 13.67 -3.94
CA VAL A 55 -5.40 13.80 -2.82
C VAL A 55 -6.13 14.11 -1.51
N VAL A 56 -7.09 15.04 -1.51
CA VAL A 56 -7.88 15.38 -0.32
C VAL A 56 -8.67 14.16 0.17
N ILE A 57 -9.31 13.41 -0.73
CA ILE A 57 -10.03 12.18 -0.36
C ILE A 57 -9.08 11.17 0.32
N ASN A 58 -7.89 10.96 -0.25
CA ASN A 58 -6.90 10.05 0.34
C ASN A 58 -6.43 10.53 1.72
N LEU A 59 -6.18 11.83 1.90
CA LEU A 59 -5.80 12.39 3.20
C LEU A 59 -6.89 12.22 4.25
N VAL A 60 -8.15 12.45 3.89
CA VAL A 60 -9.30 12.24 4.79
C VAL A 60 -9.41 10.76 5.19
N LEU A 61 -9.21 9.84 4.24
CA LEU A 61 -9.25 8.41 4.53
C LEU A 61 -8.11 8.01 5.47
N VAL A 62 -6.87 8.47 5.24
CA VAL A 62 -5.74 8.24 6.17
C VAL A 62 -6.04 8.79 7.56
N ALA A 63 -6.52 10.03 7.66
CA ALA A 63 -6.86 10.65 8.93
C ALA A 63 -7.97 9.88 9.66
N SER A 64 -8.98 9.42 8.94
CA SER A 64 -10.05 8.58 9.51
C SER A 64 -9.52 7.25 10.05
N HIS A 65 -8.60 6.61 9.33
CA HIS A 65 -7.99 5.35 9.78
C HIS A 65 -7.14 5.56 11.03
N VAL A 66 -6.29 6.59 11.03
CA VAL A 66 -5.47 6.96 12.18
C VAL A 66 -6.33 7.28 13.40
N PHE A 67 -7.43 8.01 13.19
CA PHE A 67 -8.39 8.31 14.25
C PHE A 67 -8.99 7.03 14.86
N VAL A 68 -9.43 6.09 14.04
CA VAL A 68 -9.95 4.79 14.51
C VAL A 68 -8.86 3.99 15.25
N VAL A 69 -7.62 3.97 14.75
CA VAL A 69 -6.49 3.31 15.43
C VAL A 69 -6.23 3.94 16.79
N TYR A 70 -6.21 5.27 16.86
CA TYR A 70 -5.99 6.01 18.10
C TYR A 70 -7.10 5.78 19.15
N VAL A 71 -8.37 5.77 18.73
CA VAL A 71 -9.49 5.58 19.67
C VAL A 71 -9.66 4.10 20.05
N CYS A 72 -9.64 3.21 19.06
CA CYS A 72 -10.06 1.81 19.24
C CYS A 72 -8.91 0.85 19.51
N PHE A 73 -7.70 1.10 19.02
CA PHE A 73 -6.62 0.11 19.07
C PHE A 73 -5.36 0.59 19.82
N TRP A 74 -5.36 1.85 20.26
CA TRP A 74 -4.22 2.43 20.94
C TRP A 74 -3.95 1.76 22.29
N PRO A 75 -2.69 1.41 22.59
CA PRO A 75 -2.32 0.79 23.86
C PRO A 75 -2.70 1.68 25.04
N ASN A 76 -3.37 1.10 26.03
CA ASN A 76 -3.76 1.77 27.28
C ASN A 76 -3.20 0.97 28.46
N GLU A 77 -2.89 1.62 29.58
CA GLU A 77 -2.35 1.00 30.80
C GLU A 77 -3.25 -0.14 31.31
N GLN A 78 -4.57 0.04 31.25
CA GLN A 78 -5.54 -1.01 31.61
C GLN A 78 -5.46 -2.24 30.71
N PHE A 79 -5.20 -2.04 29.42
CA PHE A 79 -5.03 -3.13 28.47
C PHE A 79 -3.68 -3.84 28.69
N ALA A 80 -2.61 -3.09 28.97
CA ALA A 80 -1.31 -3.64 29.31
C ALA A 80 -1.39 -4.56 30.53
N HIS A 81 -2.10 -4.14 31.59
CA HIS A 81 -2.29 -4.97 32.78
C HIS A 81 -3.00 -6.29 32.48
N LEU A 82 -3.95 -6.33 31.53
CA LEU A 82 -4.66 -7.56 31.16
C LEU A 82 -3.75 -8.55 30.44
N VAL A 83 -2.94 -8.11 29.47
CA VAL A 83 -2.05 -9.06 28.78
C VAL A 83 -0.93 -9.56 29.69
N HIS A 84 -0.52 -8.76 30.68
CA HIS A 84 0.38 -9.20 31.75
C HIS A 84 -0.29 -10.18 32.71
N GLN A 85 -1.54 -9.93 33.12
CA GLN A 85 -2.29 -10.78 34.04
C GLN A 85 -2.64 -12.15 33.42
N ASP A 86 -2.96 -12.17 32.13
CA ASP A 86 -3.28 -13.41 31.40
C ASP A 86 -2.01 -14.15 30.93
N ASN A 87 -0.81 -13.70 31.34
CA ASN A 87 0.50 -14.22 30.91
C ASN A 87 0.63 -14.34 29.38
N VAL A 88 -0.05 -13.46 28.63
CA VAL A 88 -0.11 -13.52 27.17
C VAL A 88 1.22 -13.11 26.56
N THR A 89 1.97 -12.20 27.19
CA THR A 89 3.35 -11.85 26.79
C THR A 89 4.22 -11.45 27.99
N ASN A 90 5.50 -11.85 27.98
CA ASN A 90 6.49 -11.53 29.03
C ASN A 90 7.14 -10.13 28.88
N PHE A 91 6.62 -9.25 28.01
CA PHE A 91 7.23 -7.95 27.69
C PHE A 91 6.32 -6.79 28.04
N ASP A 92 6.95 -5.65 28.36
CA ASP A 92 6.27 -4.38 28.56
C ASP A 92 5.54 -3.90 27.30
N VAL A 93 4.21 -3.83 27.39
CA VAL A 93 3.29 -3.42 26.32
C VAL A 93 3.40 -1.91 26.06
N LEU A 94 3.83 -1.10 27.05
CA LEU A 94 3.99 0.35 26.87
C LEU A 94 5.29 0.72 26.16
N GLY A 95 6.38 -0.02 26.40
CA GLY A 95 7.66 0.14 25.71
C GLY A 95 7.71 -0.45 24.29
N SER A 96 6.75 -1.30 23.92
CA SER A 96 6.73 -2.00 22.62
C SER A 96 5.67 -1.45 21.65
N THR A 97 5.87 -1.70 20.35
CA THR A 97 4.88 -1.37 19.31
C THR A 97 3.78 -2.43 19.33
N PHE A 98 2.69 -2.13 20.03
CA PHE A 98 1.60 -3.08 20.24
C PHE A 98 0.25 -2.49 19.78
N LEU A 99 -0.52 -3.29 19.04
CA LEU A 99 -1.91 -3.03 18.64
C LEU A 99 -2.78 -4.09 19.26
N GLY A 100 -3.81 -3.70 20.02
CA GLY A 100 -4.75 -4.65 20.56
C GLY A 100 -6.12 -4.07 20.79
N PHE A 101 -7.10 -4.96 20.78
CA PHE A 101 -8.49 -4.65 21.00
C PHE A 101 -9.05 -5.62 22.04
N SER A 102 -9.72 -5.10 23.05
CA SER A 102 -10.40 -5.92 24.07
C SER A 102 -11.90 -5.63 24.03
N THR A 103 -12.68 -6.66 23.77
CA THR A 103 -14.15 -6.63 23.82
C THR A 103 -14.66 -6.39 25.25
N LYS A 104 -13.87 -6.67 26.29
CA LYS A 104 -14.31 -6.52 27.69
C LYS A 104 -14.23 -5.06 28.20
N TYR A 105 -13.28 -4.27 27.71
CA TYR A 105 -13.02 -2.91 28.20
C TYR A 105 -13.26 -1.80 27.19
N ARG A 106 -13.26 -2.14 25.89
CA ARG A 106 -13.37 -1.16 24.82
C ARG A 106 -14.62 -1.35 23.95
N SER A 107 -15.48 -2.30 24.30
CA SER A 107 -16.82 -2.49 23.71
C SER A 107 -17.74 -1.40 24.23
N ASN A 108 -17.82 -0.33 23.45
CA ASN A 108 -18.85 0.69 23.51
C ASN A 108 -19.42 0.81 22.09
N TRP A 109 -20.71 1.13 21.97
CA TRP A 109 -21.39 1.29 20.67
C TRP A 109 -20.65 2.21 19.69
N THR A 110 -20.01 3.26 20.20
CA THR A 110 -19.19 4.19 19.42
C THR A 110 -17.94 3.52 18.85
N ASN A 111 -17.19 2.80 19.66
CA ASN A 111 -15.95 2.14 19.25
C ASN A 111 -16.22 1.00 18.27
N GLU A 112 -17.27 0.23 18.52
CA GLU A 112 -17.71 -0.84 17.62
C GLU A 112 -18.14 -0.28 16.27
N THR A 113 -18.90 0.83 16.26
CA THR A 113 -19.29 1.52 15.03
C THR A 113 -18.07 2.04 14.27
N LEU A 114 -17.08 2.61 14.98
CA LEU A 114 -15.83 3.08 14.36
C LEU A 114 -15.03 1.93 13.74
N VAL A 115 -14.88 0.81 14.44
CA VAL A 115 -14.22 -0.39 13.91
C VAL A 115 -14.97 -0.92 12.68
N LEU A 116 -16.30 -1.03 12.76
CA LEU A 116 -17.13 -1.47 11.65
C LEU A 116 -16.99 -0.53 10.44
N SER A 117 -16.97 0.79 10.66
CA SER A 117 -16.80 1.77 9.57
C SER A 117 -15.45 1.61 8.86
N ASN A 118 -14.37 1.35 9.60
CA ASN A 118 -13.04 1.10 9.04
C ASN A 118 -13.02 -0.21 8.22
N LEU A 119 -13.64 -1.28 8.74
CA LEU A 119 -13.81 -2.54 8.00
C LEU A 119 -14.60 -2.34 6.71
N MET A 120 -15.69 -1.56 6.74
CA MET A 120 -16.48 -1.24 5.54
C MET A 120 -15.67 -0.47 4.50
N ILE A 121 -14.81 0.47 4.92
CA ILE A 121 -13.89 1.19 4.01
C ILE A 121 -12.91 0.20 3.37
N LEU A 122 -12.32 -0.71 4.14
CA LEU A 122 -11.39 -1.72 3.62
C LEU A 122 -12.08 -2.68 2.64
N LEU A 123 -13.30 -3.13 2.94
CA LEU A 123 -14.10 -3.98 2.05
C LEU A 123 -14.48 -3.25 0.76
N LEU A 124 -14.81 -1.96 0.84
CA LEU A 124 -15.08 -1.13 -0.33
C LEU A 124 -13.85 -0.99 -1.22
N MET A 125 -12.67 -0.78 -0.63
CA MET A 125 -11.40 -0.74 -1.38
C MET A 125 -11.14 -2.05 -2.12
N GLU A 126 -11.38 -3.19 -1.46
CA GLU A 126 -11.19 -4.51 -2.08
C GLU A 126 -12.21 -4.79 -3.18
N TYR A 127 -13.46 -4.36 -2.99
CA TYR A 127 -14.46 -4.38 -4.05
C TYR A 127 -14.01 -3.56 -5.27
N ILE A 128 -13.47 -2.36 -5.06
CA ILE A 128 -12.93 -1.51 -6.14
C ILE A 128 -11.77 -2.20 -6.83
N HIS A 129 -10.83 -2.82 -6.10
CA HIS A 129 -9.73 -3.61 -6.68
C HIS A 129 -10.26 -4.67 -7.63
N PHE A 130 -11.17 -5.52 -7.15
CA PHE A 130 -11.72 -6.62 -7.92
C PHE A 130 -12.48 -6.13 -9.16
N PHE A 131 -13.30 -5.08 -9.00
CA PHE A 131 -14.04 -4.47 -10.11
C PHE A 131 -13.10 -3.92 -11.17
N CYS A 132 -12.14 -3.08 -10.78
CA CYS A 132 -11.16 -2.49 -11.70
C CYS A 132 -10.32 -3.56 -12.38
N ALA A 133 -9.82 -4.56 -11.63
CA ALA A 133 -9.01 -5.64 -12.16
C ALA A 133 -9.74 -6.42 -13.27
N ARG A 134 -11.00 -6.81 -13.02
CA ARG A 134 -11.83 -7.51 -14.00
C ARG A 134 -12.05 -6.66 -15.25
N LYS A 135 -12.38 -5.38 -15.08
CA LYS A 135 -12.63 -4.48 -16.21
C LYS A 135 -11.35 -4.25 -17.03
N ILE A 136 -10.22 -4.01 -16.39
CA ILE A 136 -8.92 -3.85 -17.07
C ILE A 136 -8.59 -5.09 -17.89
N ALA A 137 -8.72 -6.29 -17.32
CA ALA A 137 -8.44 -7.53 -18.01
C ALA A 137 -9.30 -7.71 -19.28
N ILE A 138 -10.59 -7.35 -19.20
CA ILE A 138 -11.50 -7.38 -20.36
C ILE A 138 -11.09 -6.32 -21.40
N CYS A 139 -10.81 -5.09 -20.99
CA CYS A 139 -10.45 -4.01 -21.90
C CYS A 139 -9.14 -4.29 -22.65
N ILE A 140 -8.09 -4.76 -21.95
CA ILE A 140 -6.81 -5.10 -22.59
C ILE A 140 -6.98 -6.18 -23.66
N ARG A 141 -7.86 -7.16 -23.42
CA ARG A 141 -8.15 -8.23 -24.40
C ARG A 141 -8.92 -7.73 -25.62
N LYS A 142 -9.85 -6.79 -25.43
CA LYS A 142 -10.71 -6.27 -26.50
C LYS A 142 -10.13 -5.05 -27.24
N SER A 143 -9.12 -4.41 -26.68
CA SER A 143 -8.61 -3.15 -27.21
C SER A 143 -7.77 -3.35 -28.47
N ALA A 144 -8.04 -2.57 -29.51
CA ALA A 144 -7.23 -2.49 -30.73
C ALA A 144 -5.95 -1.63 -30.53
N LEU A 145 -5.24 -1.84 -29.41
CA LEU A 145 -3.98 -1.18 -29.13
C LEU A 145 -2.87 -1.81 -29.97
N SER A 146 -1.81 -1.05 -30.27
CA SER A 146 -0.61 -1.63 -30.87
C SER A 146 0.00 -2.69 -29.95
N ASN A 147 0.63 -3.73 -30.52
CA ASN A 147 1.24 -4.84 -29.77
C ASN A 147 2.19 -4.34 -28.66
N ARG A 148 2.96 -3.27 -28.94
CA ARG A 148 3.85 -2.63 -27.96
C ARG A 148 3.08 -2.00 -26.79
N SER A 149 2.03 -1.24 -27.07
CA SER A 149 1.22 -0.57 -26.04
C SER A 149 0.45 -1.59 -25.20
N GLN A 150 -0.11 -2.63 -25.83
CA GLN A 150 -0.81 -3.71 -25.13
C GLN A 150 0.13 -4.46 -24.17
N THR A 151 1.35 -4.76 -24.62
CA THR A 151 2.37 -5.42 -23.78
C THR A 151 2.72 -4.58 -22.56
N LEU A 152 2.93 -3.27 -22.76
CA LEU A 152 3.22 -2.35 -21.67
C LEU A 152 2.07 -2.31 -20.66
N GLN A 153 0.82 -2.14 -21.12
CA GLN A 153 -0.37 -2.11 -20.25
C GLN A 153 -0.54 -3.42 -19.47
N ARG A 154 -0.25 -4.57 -20.10
CA ARG A 154 -0.32 -5.88 -19.44
C ARG A 154 0.73 -6.04 -18.34
N GLN A 155 1.98 -5.67 -18.58
CA GLN A 155 3.05 -5.74 -17.56
C GLN A 155 2.70 -4.91 -16.33
N MET A 156 2.25 -3.70 -16.61
CA MET A 156 1.79 -2.71 -15.66
C MET A 156 0.57 -3.16 -14.84
N PHE A 157 -0.36 -3.90 -15.46
CA PHE A 157 -1.48 -4.53 -14.78
C PHE A 157 -1.05 -5.72 -13.92
N ILE A 158 -0.16 -6.59 -14.42
CA ILE A 158 0.41 -7.70 -13.64
C ILE A 158 1.11 -7.18 -12.38
N LEU A 159 1.86 -6.08 -12.49
CA LEU A 159 2.48 -5.43 -11.34
C LEU A 159 1.45 -5.06 -10.26
N LEU A 160 0.35 -4.40 -10.64
CA LEU A 160 -0.71 -4.05 -9.70
C LEU A 160 -1.34 -5.28 -9.04
N LEU A 161 -1.53 -6.38 -9.78
CA LEU A 161 -2.03 -7.63 -9.22
C LEU A 161 -1.06 -8.20 -8.17
N VAL A 162 0.24 -8.21 -8.45
CA VAL A 162 1.25 -8.67 -7.47
C VAL A 162 1.26 -7.77 -6.23
N GLN A 163 1.15 -6.46 -6.41
CA GLN A 163 1.04 -5.52 -5.29
C GLN A 163 -0.23 -5.73 -4.46
N ALA A 164 -1.36 -6.10 -5.07
CA ALA A 164 -2.61 -6.40 -4.37
C ALA A 164 -2.59 -7.75 -3.63
N VAL A 165 -1.80 -8.73 -4.09
CA VAL A 165 -1.62 -10.00 -3.36
C VAL A 165 -0.80 -9.80 -2.09
N CYS A 166 0.11 -8.83 -2.07
CA CYS A 166 0.96 -8.54 -0.92
C CYS A 166 0.17 -8.23 0.38
N PRO A 167 -0.78 -7.26 0.41
CA PRO A 167 -1.60 -7.01 1.60
C PRO A 167 -2.50 -8.19 1.96
N VAL A 168 -2.92 -9.02 1.00
CA VAL A 168 -3.68 -10.25 1.31
C VAL A 168 -2.87 -11.18 2.22
N ILE A 169 -1.62 -11.45 1.83
CA ILE A 169 -0.73 -12.36 2.57
C ILE A 169 -0.29 -11.73 3.90
N PHE A 170 0.23 -10.51 3.85
CA PHE A 170 0.94 -9.94 5.00
C PHE A 170 0.02 -9.27 6.01
N LEU A 171 -1.24 -9.05 5.67
CA LEU A 171 -2.11 -8.21 6.49
C LEU A 171 -3.55 -8.72 6.59
N HIS A 172 -4.27 -8.97 5.50
CA HIS A 172 -5.66 -9.41 5.59
C HIS A 172 -5.77 -10.78 6.27
N ILE A 173 -4.91 -11.73 5.92
CA ILE A 173 -4.89 -13.06 6.55
C ILE A 173 -4.56 -12.96 8.06
N PRO A 174 -3.47 -12.29 8.51
CA PRO A 174 -3.20 -12.10 9.94
C PRO A 174 -4.31 -11.38 10.69
N THR A 175 -4.88 -10.32 10.10
CA THR A 175 -5.93 -9.53 10.74
C THR A 175 -7.21 -10.35 10.89
N ALA A 176 -7.62 -11.08 9.84
CA ALA A 176 -8.77 -11.97 9.87
C ALA A 176 -8.56 -13.10 10.89
N ALA A 177 -7.38 -13.71 10.93
CA ALA A 177 -7.04 -14.72 11.94
C ALA A 177 -7.15 -14.14 13.36
N SER A 178 -6.63 -12.93 13.60
CA SER A 178 -6.73 -12.28 14.92
C SER A 178 -8.18 -11.99 15.33
N LEU A 179 -9.02 -11.53 14.39
CA LEU A 179 -10.44 -11.26 14.62
C LEU A 179 -11.21 -12.54 14.89
N LEU A 180 -10.95 -13.60 14.11
CA LEU A 180 -11.57 -14.90 14.32
C LEU A 180 -11.20 -15.48 15.69
N CYS A 181 -9.93 -15.42 16.10
CA CYS A 181 -9.52 -15.85 17.44
C CYS A 181 -10.22 -15.04 18.54
N LEU A 182 -10.31 -13.71 18.36
CA LEU A 182 -10.98 -12.82 19.31
C LEU A 182 -12.48 -13.15 19.47
N PHE A 183 -13.20 -13.33 18.36
CA PHE A 183 -14.64 -13.63 18.40
C PHE A 183 -14.96 -15.09 18.76
N ALA A 184 -14.07 -16.02 18.46
CA ALA A 184 -14.19 -17.42 18.88
C ALA A 184 -13.81 -17.63 20.36
N GLY A 185 -13.25 -16.62 21.04
CA GLY A 185 -12.83 -16.70 22.43
C GLY A 185 -11.57 -17.55 22.64
N PHE A 186 -10.75 -17.74 21.60
CA PHE A 186 -9.52 -18.50 21.70
C PHE A 186 -8.41 -17.68 22.37
N SER A 187 -7.75 -18.27 23.36
CA SER A 187 -6.54 -17.71 23.95
C SER A 187 -5.44 -17.66 22.89
N THR A 188 -4.96 -16.47 22.56
CA THR A 188 -3.89 -16.29 21.58
C THR A 188 -2.54 -16.44 22.29
N THR A 189 -1.67 -17.31 21.77
CA THR A 189 -0.32 -17.49 22.33
C THR A 189 0.59 -16.31 21.99
N SER A 190 1.62 -16.06 22.79
CA SER A 190 2.61 -15.00 22.53
C SER A 190 3.21 -15.13 21.13
N THR A 191 3.55 -16.36 20.71
CA THR A 191 4.11 -16.66 19.38
C THR A 191 3.19 -16.20 18.25
N ALA A 192 1.88 -16.43 18.37
CA ALA A 192 0.92 -16.01 17.35
C ALA A 192 0.81 -14.48 17.26
N ILE A 193 0.81 -13.78 18.40
CA ILE A 193 0.80 -12.31 18.45
C ILE A 193 2.05 -11.75 17.77
N TYR A 194 3.24 -12.30 18.07
CA TYR A 194 4.49 -11.88 17.43
C TYR A 194 4.49 -12.15 15.93
N ALA A 195 4.04 -13.34 15.51
CA ALA A 195 3.96 -13.68 14.09
C ALA A 195 3.04 -12.71 13.33
N ILE A 196 1.86 -12.39 13.89
CA ILE A 196 0.92 -11.42 13.31
C ILE A 196 1.56 -10.03 13.24
N GLY A 197 2.17 -9.56 14.33
CA GLY A 197 2.81 -8.24 14.38
C GLY A 197 3.97 -8.10 13.38
N VAL A 198 4.83 -9.11 13.28
CA VAL A 198 5.93 -9.15 12.30
C VAL A 198 5.38 -9.17 10.88
N LEU A 199 4.37 -9.98 10.59
CA LEU A 199 3.82 -10.08 9.25
C LEU A 199 3.18 -8.75 8.80
N MET A 200 2.46 -8.09 9.70
CA MET A 200 1.89 -6.76 9.45
C MET A 200 2.98 -5.69 9.27
N ALA A 201 4.06 -5.73 10.07
CA ALA A 201 5.17 -4.78 9.96
C ALA A 201 6.00 -4.95 8.69
N LEU A 202 6.02 -6.15 8.09
CA LEU A 202 6.73 -6.42 6.84
C LEU A 202 6.01 -5.89 5.60
N TYR A 203 4.69 -5.70 5.64
CA TYR A 203 3.91 -5.25 4.48
C TYR A 203 4.41 -3.92 3.86
N PRO A 204 4.61 -2.83 4.64
CA PRO A 204 5.09 -1.57 4.09
C PRO A 204 6.48 -1.66 3.45
N PHE A 205 7.28 -2.66 3.81
CA PHE A 205 8.58 -2.93 3.21
C PHE A 205 8.47 -3.73 1.90
N PHE A 206 7.65 -4.80 1.88
CA PHE A 206 7.53 -5.64 0.68
C PHE A 206 6.81 -4.95 -0.47
N ASN A 207 5.86 -4.06 -0.20
CA ASN A 207 5.13 -3.33 -1.25
C ASN A 207 6.06 -2.52 -2.19
N PRO A 208 6.93 -1.62 -1.71
CA PRO A 208 7.89 -0.92 -2.57
C PRO A 208 8.96 -1.87 -3.15
N LEU A 209 9.36 -2.91 -2.41
CA LEU A 209 10.33 -3.90 -2.91
C LEU A 209 9.82 -4.63 -4.17
N ILE A 210 8.55 -5.05 -4.18
CA ILE A 210 7.89 -5.66 -5.34
C ILE A 210 7.96 -4.72 -6.55
N VAL A 211 7.68 -3.43 -6.34
CA VAL A 211 7.75 -2.43 -7.42
C VAL A 211 9.15 -2.33 -8.00
N VAL A 212 10.18 -2.25 -7.15
CA VAL A 212 11.58 -2.17 -7.59
C VAL A 212 12.00 -3.41 -8.37
N ILE A 213 11.60 -4.60 -7.93
CA ILE A 213 11.98 -5.88 -8.59
C ILE A 213 11.29 -6.04 -9.95
N PHE A 214 9.99 -5.73 -10.03
CA PHE A 214 9.17 -6.00 -11.21
C PHE A 214 9.25 -4.91 -12.28
N VAL A 215 9.46 -3.64 -11.92
CA VAL A 215 9.59 -2.56 -12.89
C VAL A 215 11.03 -2.50 -13.39
N ARG A 216 11.23 -2.85 -14.66
CA ARG A 216 12.56 -2.92 -15.29
C ARG A 216 13.39 -1.65 -15.10
N ASP A 217 12.77 -0.48 -15.22
CA ASP A 217 13.47 0.80 -15.10
C ASP A 217 13.94 1.05 -13.67
N TYR A 218 13.11 0.77 -12.66
CA TYR A 218 13.51 0.85 -11.26
C TYR A 218 14.59 -0.18 -10.92
N ARG A 219 14.46 -1.42 -11.40
CA ARG A 219 15.48 -2.45 -11.21
C ARG A 219 16.83 -2.03 -11.80
N ASN A 220 16.82 -1.51 -13.03
CA ASN A 220 18.04 -1.04 -13.68
C ASN A 220 18.65 0.15 -12.92
N PHE A 221 17.83 1.12 -12.53
CA PHE A 221 18.27 2.27 -11.74
C PHE A 221 18.92 1.83 -10.43
N VAL A 222 18.32 0.89 -9.69
CA VAL A 222 18.89 0.37 -8.43
C VAL A 222 20.19 -0.42 -8.70
N LEU A 223 20.24 -1.28 -9.71
CA LEU A 223 21.44 -2.05 -10.04
C LEU A 223 22.62 -1.16 -10.49
N ILE A 224 22.34 -0.07 -11.22
CA ILE A 224 23.35 0.91 -11.62
C ILE A 224 23.86 1.67 -10.39
N ASN A 225 22.97 2.18 -9.53
CA ASN A 225 23.36 2.88 -8.31
C ASN A 225 24.14 2.00 -7.33
N LEU A 226 23.77 0.72 -7.22
CA LEU A 226 24.50 -0.26 -6.42
C LEU A 226 25.78 -0.77 -7.09
N ARG A 227 26.13 -0.24 -8.28
CA ARG A 227 27.31 -0.63 -9.09
C ARG A 227 27.36 -2.12 -9.46
N LEU A 228 26.20 -2.78 -9.44
CA LEU A 228 26.04 -4.18 -9.84
C LEU A 228 25.85 -4.33 -11.36
N ARG A 229 25.65 -3.22 -12.08
CA ARG A 229 25.52 -3.17 -13.54
C ARG A 229 26.13 -1.88 -14.09
N ALA A 230 26.86 -1.99 -15.21
CA ALA A 230 27.41 -0.82 -15.90
C ALA A 230 26.29 0.03 -16.54
N ASP A 231 26.45 1.36 -16.52
CA ASP A 231 25.54 2.30 -17.15
C ASP A 231 25.62 2.16 -18.69
N PRO A 232 24.51 1.90 -19.39
CA PRO A 232 24.52 1.86 -20.85
C PRO A 232 24.78 3.22 -21.54
N GLN A 233 24.85 4.36 -20.82
CA GLN A 233 25.11 5.68 -21.42
C GLN A 233 26.61 6.02 -21.63
N GLN A 234 27.40 5.17 -22.29
CA GLN A 234 28.72 5.59 -22.76
C GLN A 234 29.28 4.84 -23.98
N THR A 235 28.46 4.53 -25.00
CA THR A 235 29.03 3.88 -26.21
C THR A 235 28.67 4.51 -27.56
N ASN A 236 27.72 5.45 -27.70
CA ASN A 236 27.45 6.02 -29.03
C ASN A 236 27.13 7.52 -28.99
N THR A 237 28.17 8.37 -29.06
CA THR A 237 28.09 9.72 -29.64
C THR A 237 29.48 10.26 -29.93
N SER A 238 30.26 9.54 -30.74
CA SER A 238 31.27 10.20 -31.57
C SER A 238 30.53 10.93 -32.69
N ILE A 239 30.27 12.22 -32.48
CA ILE A 239 29.68 13.13 -33.47
C ILE A 239 30.64 13.20 -34.66
N THR A 240 30.29 12.58 -35.77
CA THR A 240 30.89 12.88 -37.08
C THR A 240 30.40 14.27 -37.50
N PRO A 241 31.27 15.25 -37.75
CA PRO A 241 30.83 16.57 -38.20
C PRO A 241 30.40 16.47 -39.67
N HIS A 242 29.10 16.64 -39.90
CA HIS A 242 28.52 16.77 -41.22
C HIS A 242 29.09 18.04 -41.88
N LYS A 243 29.96 17.88 -42.89
CA LYS A 243 30.38 18.98 -43.78
C LYS A 243 29.11 19.61 -44.38
N ARG A 244 28.93 20.90 -44.17
CA ARG A 244 27.92 21.71 -44.88
C ARG A 244 28.38 21.87 -46.32
N LEU A 245 27.69 21.21 -47.26
CA LEU A 245 27.73 21.61 -48.68
C LEU A 245 27.02 22.97 -48.79
N PHE A 246 27.78 24.01 -49.09
CA PHE A 246 27.23 25.27 -49.59
C PHE A 246 26.80 25.05 -51.05
N PHE A 247 25.49 25.03 -51.30
CA PHE A 247 24.94 25.36 -52.61
C PHE A 247 24.72 26.87 -52.64
N SER A 248 25.50 27.58 -53.47
CA SER A 248 25.22 28.96 -53.89
C SER A 248 24.75 28.90 -55.33
N THR A 249 23.50 29.31 -55.55
CA THR A 249 22.89 29.50 -56.88
C THR A 249 22.47 30.96 -57.01
N ARG A 250 22.89 31.57 -58.14
CA ARG A 250 22.44 32.85 -58.74
C ARG A 250 22.84 34.09 -57.92
N GLU A 251 23.44 35.12 -58.49
CA GLU A 251 23.19 35.77 -59.80
C GLU A 251 24.44 35.97 -60.67
#